data_AF-A0A919BZ64-F1
#
_entry.id   AF-A0A919BZ64-F1
#
_cell.length_a   1.000
_cell.length_b   1.000
_cell.length_c   1.000
_cell.angle_alpha   90.00
_cell.angle_beta   90.00
_cell.angle_gamma   90.00
#
_symmetry.space_group_name_H-M   'P 1'
#
loop_
_entity.id
_entity.type
_entity.pdbx_description
1 polymer ?
#
loop_
_entity_poly.entity_id
_entity_poly.type
_entity_poly.pdbx_seq_one_letter_code
_entity_poly.pdbx_strand_id
1 'polypeptide(L)'
;MTTDSGGAARRVRILSLVAVQAAVMVAAGLLVTRAAETGGPLAPEDGVVRALVAHRGPAADRISDWLSVLANTPAVIGVTLLCVLALLFLPPVRRRSDALFLGGSVAVQSAVFLLVTALVDRARPDVPRLDGAPPTSSFPSGHVGASLALYGGLAVLVLVRTRGRLRYLVAGVLLLVPPAVGLSRMYRGMHHLSDVVGGLLNGTLTLLVIGAVVLAGRRAPAAAGAAAARPAGTPAAGGRSGGGRVLVVRHPHACPDGTAARVRATLLRRGFTEQRWILTAPDRPCGDLAEEQAAGGAALVVACGGDGTVRACAEAVAGSGVPFVLVPCGTGNLLARNLGLPTDPVQALDAALDGEEFPVDVGRVGGDGLAPALFTVMAGAGFDAAMVRDASPALKSSLGWPAYALSGARHLTDPRTRLTVRLDGGRRIRRRARMAVIGNVGELQGGLRLLPRARPDSGRLELVLFDPQGPAGWLAAAAHIAGRTLRRAPAAADGPVAGGALEYFTASRIDIRFTRPRAREIDGEVLADGVRLTAAVEPAALRVRLPRPPVPPPADAPAPPRLRASRTADR
;
A
#
# COMPACT_ATOMS: atom_id res chain seq x y z
N MET A 1 29.32 21.68 -6.54
CA MET A 1 27.91 21.85 -6.94
C MET A 1 27.30 20.48 -7.15
N THR A 2 26.76 19.89 -6.09
CA THR A 2 26.12 18.57 -6.10
C THR A 2 24.64 18.74 -6.43
N THR A 3 24.19 18.13 -7.53
CA THR A 3 22.83 18.27 -8.04
C THR A 3 21.83 17.52 -7.16
N ASP A 4 20.77 18.25 -6.78
CA ASP A 4 19.61 17.87 -5.96
C ASP A 4 18.72 16.82 -6.67
N SER A 5 19.29 15.64 -6.97
CA SER A 5 18.65 14.57 -7.76
C SER A 5 17.47 13.92 -7.01
N GLY A 6 17.56 13.80 -5.68
CA GLY A 6 16.48 13.27 -4.84
C GLY A 6 15.27 14.22 -4.74
N GLY A 7 15.52 15.53 -4.66
CA GLY A 7 14.47 16.56 -4.69
C GLY A 7 13.80 16.65 -6.07
N ALA A 8 14.59 16.51 -7.14
CA ALA A 8 14.07 16.47 -8.51
C ALA A 8 13.14 15.26 -8.73
N ALA A 9 13.56 14.05 -8.39
CA ALA A 9 12.72 12.84 -8.55
C ALA A 9 11.42 12.90 -7.73
N ARG A 10 11.49 13.44 -6.49
CA ARG A 10 10.31 13.64 -5.65
C ARG A 10 9.36 14.68 -6.22
N ARG A 11 9.88 15.79 -6.76
CA ARG A 11 9.09 16.84 -7.44
C ARG A 11 8.42 16.28 -8.68
N VAL A 12 9.14 15.56 -9.53
CA VAL A 12 8.60 14.90 -10.73
C VAL A 12 7.46 13.97 -10.35
N ARG A 13 7.63 13.12 -9.33
CA ARG A 13 6.59 12.21 -8.87
C ARG A 13 5.33 12.92 -8.37
N ILE A 14 5.45 14.00 -7.59
CA ILE A 14 4.30 14.79 -7.16
C ILE A 14 3.58 15.37 -8.37
N LEU A 15 4.32 16.03 -9.27
CA LEU A 15 3.75 16.66 -10.47
C LEU A 15 3.01 15.65 -11.34
N SER A 16 3.57 14.46 -11.57
CA SER A 16 2.90 13.40 -12.32
C SER A 16 1.61 12.91 -11.66
N LEU A 17 1.61 12.73 -10.34
CA LEU A 17 0.41 12.30 -9.60
C LEU A 17 -0.67 13.38 -9.61
N VAL A 18 -0.28 14.66 -9.48
CA VAL A 18 -1.20 15.80 -9.58
C VAL A 18 -1.78 15.91 -10.98
N ALA A 19 -0.98 15.69 -12.03
CA ALA A 19 -1.45 15.66 -13.41
C ALA A 19 -2.47 14.53 -13.65
N VAL A 20 -2.21 13.33 -13.11
CA VAL A 20 -3.17 12.21 -13.17
C VAL A 20 -4.46 12.55 -12.43
N GLN A 21 -4.36 13.11 -11.23
CA GLN A 21 -5.52 13.57 -10.47
C GLN A 21 -6.35 14.58 -11.27
N ALA A 22 -5.71 15.58 -11.86
CA ALA A 22 -6.38 16.57 -12.70
C ALA A 22 -7.09 15.92 -13.90
N ALA A 23 -6.42 15.01 -14.62
CA ALA A 23 -7.01 14.30 -15.74
C ALA A 23 -8.24 13.47 -15.33
N VAL A 24 -8.16 12.76 -14.19
CA VAL A 24 -9.29 12.01 -13.63
C VAL A 24 -10.46 12.94 -13.29
N MET A 25 -10.18 14.08 -12.66
CA MET A 25 -11.22 15.05 -12.30
C MET A 25 -11.86 15.70 -13.53
N VAL A 26 -11.09 16.04 -14.56
CA VAL A 26 -11.64 16.55 -15.83
C VAL A 26 -12.50 15.49 -16.52
N ALA A 27 -12.02 14.26 -16.62
CA ALA A 27 -12.79 13.16 -17.23
C ALA A 27 -14.09 12.89 -16.47
N ALA A 28 -14.06 12.88 -15.13
CA ALA A 28 -15.24 12.74 -14.30
C ALA A 28 -16.21 13.90 -14.51
N GLY A 29 -15.72 15.14 -14.57
CA GLY A 29 -16.54 16.31 -14.83
C GLY A 29 -17.23 16.27 -16.19
N LEU A 30 -16.49 15.96 -17.26
CA LEU A 30 -17.06 15.82 -18.61
C LEU A 30 -18.11 14.70 -18.69
N LEU A 31 -17.85 13.57 -18.01
CA LEU A 31 -18.80 12.46 -17.96
C LEU A 31 -20.10 12.87 -17.24
N VAL A 32 -19.96 13.55 -16.11
CA VAL A 32 -21.08 14.02 -15.29
C VAL A 32 -21.91 15.07 -16.05
N THR A 33 -21.24 16.03 -16.71
CA THR A 33 -21.92 17.03 -17.56
C THR A 33 -22.71 16.35 -18.68
N ARG A 34 -22.09 15.46 -19.44
CA ARG A 34 -22.79 14.74 -20.53
C ARG A 34 -23.95 13.87 -20.02
N ALA A 35 -23.77 13.20 -18.88
CA ALA A 35 -24.83 12.37 -18.30
C ALA A 35 -26.03 13.20 -17.82
N ALA A 36 -25.80 14.44 -17.38
CA ALA A 36 -26.87 15.37 -17.02
C ALA A 36 -27.62 15.87 -18.27
N GLU A 37 -26.92 16.22 -19.35
CA GLU A 37 -27.52 16.71 -20.60
C GLU A 37 -28.36 15.66 -21.34
N THR A 38 -27.93 14.39 -21.30
CA THR A 38 -28.56 13.29 -22.05
C THR A 38 -29.72 12.60 -21.32
N GLY A 39 -30.16 13.12 -20.16
CA GLY A 39 -31.24 12.51 -19.38
C GLY A 39 -30.84 11.20 -18.69
N GLY A 40 -29.53 10.99 -18.44
CA GLY A 40 -29.00 9.79 -17.81
C GLY A 40 -29.32 9.69 -16.30
N PRO A 41 -28.65 8.79 -15.55
CA PRO A 41 -28.93 8.54 -14.12
C PRO A 41 -28.72 9.74 -13.19
N LEU A 42 -28.13 10.85 -13.69
CA LEU A 42 -27.93 12.10 -12.96
C LEU A 42 -28.99 13.17 -13.26
N ALA A 43 -29.93 12.91 -14.19
CA ALA A 43 -31.05 13.80 -14.47
C ALA A 43 -31.94 14.15 -13.25
N PRO A 44 -32.16 13.26 -12.24
CA PRO A 44 -32.98 13.61 -11.08
C PRO A 44 -32.25 14.39 -9.97
N GLU A 45 -30.98 14.81 -10.16
CA GLU A 45 -30.23 15.54 -9.13
C GLU A 45 -30.89 16.87 -8.73
N ASP A 46 -31.55 17.55 -9.68
CA ASP A 46 -32.35 18.75 -9.40
C ASP A 46 -33.54 18.47 -8.48
N GLY A 47 -34.05 17.24 -8.45
CA GLY A 47 -35.09 16.83 -7.50
C GLY A 47 -34.58 16.85 -6.06
N VAL A 48 -33.34 16.43 -5.84
CA VAL A 48 -32.69 16.45 -4.51
C VAL A 48 -32.48 17.89 -4.04
N VAL A 49 -31.97 18.75 -4.93
CA VAL A 49 -31.75 20.17 -4.61
C VAL A 49 -33.10 20.86 -4.35
N ARG A 50 -34.12 20.66 -5.19
CA ARG A 50 -35.47 21.21 -4.97
C ARG A 50 -36.09 20.77 -3.65
N ALA A 51 -35.90 19.51 -3.26
CA ALA A 51 -36.36 19.02 -1.97
C ALA A 51 -35.69 19.78 -0.81
N LEU A 52 -34.39 20.05 -0.88
CA LEU A 52 -33.69 20.86 0.13
C LEU A 52 -34.18 22.31 0.16
N VAL A 53 -34.40 22.91 -1.01
CA VAL A 53 -34.94 24.27 -1.14
C VAL A 53 -36.34 24.40 -0.53
N ALA A 54 -37.18 23.36 -0.65
CA ALA A 54 -38.52 23.36 -0.07
C ALA A 54 -38.52 23.39 1.47
N HIS A 55 -37.42 23.02 2.12
CA HIS A 55 -37.28 23.03 3.58
C HIS A 55 -36.59 24.29 4.10
N ARG A 56 -36.58 25.38 3.31
CA ARG A 56 -35.94 26.63 3.72
C ARG A 56 -36.70 27.34 4.85
N GLY A 57 -35.94 27.99 5.72
CA GLY A 57 -36.51 28.81 6.77
C GLY A 57 -35.44 29.53 7.60
N PRO A 58 -35.80 30.56 8.40
CA PRO A 58 -34.84 31.46 9.04
C PRO A 58 -33.80 30.80 9.95
N ALA A 59 -34.12 29.65 10.54
CA ALA A 59 -33.18 28.87 11.35
C ALA A 59 -32.22 28.04 10.47
N ALA A 60 -32.76 27.33 9.48
CA ALA A 60 -31.98 26.50 8.56
C ALA A 60 -31.08 27.35 7.66
N ASP A 61 -31.54 28.53 7.24
CA ASP A 61 -30.75 29.49 6.46
C ASP A 61 -29.53 29.96 7.24
N ARG A 62 -29.69 30.34 8.51
CA ARG A 62 -28.57 30.71 9.40
C ARG A 62 -27.57 29.59 9.60
N ILE A 63 -28.05 28.35 9.82
CA ILE A 63 -27.17 27.18 9.97
C ILE A 63 -26.40 26.93 8.67
N SER A 64 -27.08 26.99 7.52
CA SER A 64 -26.45 26.83 6.21
C SER A 64 -25.40 27.92 5.96
N ASP A 65 -25.65 29.14 6.42
CA ASP A 65 -24.73 30.26 6.26
C ASP A 65 -23.45 30.05 7.06
N TRP A 66 -23.56 29.73 8.35
CA TRP A 66 -22.43 29.37 9.20
C TRP A 66 -21.59 28.24 8.60
N LEU A 67 -22.22 27.15 8.16
CA LEU A 67 -21.55 26.03 7.52
C LEU A 67 -20.85 26.44 6.21
N SER A 68 -21.44 27.35 5.44
CA SER A 68 -20.81 27.83 4.20
C SER A 68 -19.62 28.75 4.49
N VAL A 69 -19.68 29.57 5.55
CA VAL A 69 -18.59 30.45 5.98
C VAL A 69 -17.35 29.65 6.40
N LEU A 70 -17.54 28.51 7.07
CA LEU A 70 -16.46 27.58 7.48
C LEU A 70 -15.60 27.07 6.32
N ALA A 71 -16.09 27.15 5.08
CA ALA A 71 -15.41 26.69 3.88
C ALA A 71 -15.31 27.76 2.79
N ASN A 72 -15.61 29.02 3.10
CA ASN A 72 -15.38 30.10 2.17
C ASN A 72 -13.87 30.29 1.95
N THR A 73 -13.49 30.84 0.79
CA THR A 73 -12.09 30.97 0.40
C THR A 73 -11.25 31.72 1.45
N PRO A 74 -11.68 32.87 2.01
CA PRO A 74 -10.92 33.57 3.04
C PRO A 74 -10.72 32.76 4.32
N ALA A 75 -11.75 32.06 4.81
CA ALA A 75 -11.67 31.27 6.03
C ALA A 75 -10.72 30.08 5.85
N VAL A 76 -10.82 29.34 4.74
CA VAL A 76 -9.92 28.22 4.47
C VAL A 76 -8.48 28.69 4.38
N ILE A 77 -8.20 29.79 3.67
CA ILE A 77 -6.85 30.35 3.56
C ILE A 77 -6.35 30.80 4.94
N GLY A 78 -7.15 31.58 5.68
CA GLY A 78 -6.78 32.11 7.00
C GLY A 78 -6.48 31.00 8.01
N VAL A 79 -7.35 30.00 8.13
CA VAL A 79 -7.15 28.86 9.04
C VAL A 79 -5.95 28.02 8.60
N THR A 80 -5.78 27.79 7.29
CA THR A 80 -4.61 27.05 6.76
C THR A 80 -3.32 27.77 7.10
N LEU A 81 -3.24 29.08 6.85
CA LEU A 81 -2.06 29.89 7.17
C LEU A 81 -1.78 29.88 8.66
N LEU A 82 -2.79 30.08 9.51
CA LEU A 82 -2.63 30.00 10.95
C LEU A 82 -2.06 28.65 11.40
N CYS A 83 -2.61 27.53 10.89
CA CYS A 83 -2.12 26.19 11.20
C CYS A 83 -0.71 25.94 10.67
N VAL A 84 -0.39 26.40 9.46
CA VAL A 84 0.93 26.28 8.85
C VAL A 84 1.96 27.08 9.63
N LEU A 85 1.67 28.33 9.98
CA LEU A 85 2.53 29.18 10.80
C LEU A 85 2.75 28.56 12.19
N ALA A 86 1.69 28.05 12.83
CA ALA A 86 1.80 27.30 14.07
C ALA A 86 2.76 26.11 13.92
N LEU A 87 2.59 25.29 12.89
CA LEU A 87 3.46 24.15 12.60
C LEU A 87 4.89 24.54 12.19
N LEU A 88 5.15 25.78 11.77
CA LEU A 88 6.50 26.25 11.43
C LEU A 88 7.22 26.91 12.61
N PHE A 89 6.49 27.64 13.45
CA PHE A 89 7.08 28.58 14.41
C PHE A 89 6.81 28.26 15.88
N LEU A 90 5.72 27.56 16.23
CA LEU A 90 5.42 27.25 17.64
C LEU A 90 6.22 26.03 18.13
N PRO A 91 7.14 26.19 19.11
CA PRO A 91 8.00 25.11 19.59
C PRO A 91 7.31 23.78 19.95
N PRO A 92 6.14 23.75 20.65
CA PRO A 92 5.53 22.49 21.04
C PRO A 92 4.98 21.66 19.85
N VAL A 93 4.74 22.29 18.71
CA VAL A 93 4.13 21.66 17.52
C VAL A 93 4.96 21.83 16.24
N ARG A 94 6.16 22.43 16.33
CA ARG A 94 7.01 22.77 15.19
C ARG A 94 7.42 21.54 14.39
N ARG A 95 6.87 21.40 13.18
CA ARG A 95 7.08 20.30 12.24
C ARG A 95 6.91 20.76 10.79
N ARG A 96 8.04 21.05 10.13
CA ARG A 96 8.09 21.49 8.73
C ARG A 96 7.40 20.53 7.76
N SER A 97 7.49 19.22 7.98
CA SER A 97 6.80 18.21 7.17
C SER A 97 5.28 18.34 7.23
N ASP A 98 4.72 18.71 8.38
CA ASP A 98 3.28 18.76 8.58
C ASP A 98 2.70 20.04 8.01
N ALA A 99 3.46 21.14 8.16
CA ALA A 99 3.19 22.39 7.48
C ALA A 99 3.17 22.20 5.95
N LEU A 100 4.17 21.49 5.40
CA LEU A 100 4.23 21.15 3.97
C LEU A 100 3.07 20.23 3.54
N PHE A 101 2.67 19.28 4.38
CA PHE A 101 1.54 18.40 4.11
C PHE A 101 0.22 19.20 4.06
N LEU A 102 -0.08 19.99 5.09
CA LEU A 102 -1.34 20.71 5.20
C LEU A 102 -1.43 21.82 4.15
N GLY A 103 -0.43 22.70 4.10
CA GLY A 103 -0.39 23.80 3.13
C GLY A 103 -0.31 23.31 1.69
N GLY A 104 0.51 22.28 1.43
CA GLY A 104 0.61 21.66 0.11
C GLY A 104 -0.69 21.00 -0.33
N SER A 105 -1.45 20.38 0.58
CA SER A 105 -2.73 19.77 0.26
C SER A 105 -3.79 20.79 -0.14
N VAL A 106 -3.90 21.91 0.59
CA VAL A 106 -4.86 22.98 0.23
C VAL A 106 -4.48 23.66 -1.09
N ALA A 107 -3.18 23.92 -1.31
CA ALA A 107 -2.70 24.54 -2.54
C ALA A 107 -2.93 23.66 -3.77
N VAL A 108 -2.56 22.37 -3.70
CA VAL A 108 -2.73 21.43 -4.82
C VAL A 108 -4.20 21.18 -5.12
N GLN A 109 -5.04 21.01 -4.09
CA GLN A 109 -6.47 20.85 -4.28
C GLN A 109 -7.08 22.06 -4.99
N SER A 110 -6.68 23.27 -4.60
CA SER A 110 -7.15 24.52 -5.21
C SER A 110 -6.70 24.65 -6.66
N ALA A 111 -5.45 24.31 -6.97
CA ALA A 111 -4.92 24.33 -8.33
C ALA A 111 -5.66 23.34 -9.25
N VAL A 112 -5.91 22.11 -8.79
CA VAL A 112 -6.68 21.11 -9.54
C VAL A 112 -8.13 21.56 -9.71
N PHE A 113 -8.75 22.13 -8.67
CA PHE A 113 -10.09 22.69 -8.77
C PHE A 113 -10.18 23.77 -9.86
N LEU A 114 -9.29 24.77 -9.84
CA LEU A 114 -9.29 25.86 -10.83
C LEU A 114 -9.12 25.33 -12.26
N LEU A 115 -8.20 24.39 -12.46
CA LEU A 115 -7.98 23.75 -13.75
C LEU A 115 -9.22 23.02 -14.25
N VAL A 116 -9.88 22.24 -13.40
CA VAL A 116 -11.08 21.49 -13.79
C VAL A 116 -12.22 22.45 -14.11
N THR A 117 -12.42 23.50 -13.30
CA THR A 117 -13.49 24.49 -13.56
C THR A 117 -13.26 25.33 -14.82
N ALA A 118 -12.03 25.41 -15.30
CA ALA A 118 -11.71 26.07 -16.57
C ALA A 118 -11.95 25.18 -17.79
N LEU A 119 -11.97 23.85 -17.60
CA LEU A 119 -12.07 22.87 -18.69
C LEU A 119 -13.44 22.17 -18.76
N VAL A 120 -14.18 22.16 -17.65
CA VAL A 120 -15.50 21.52 -17.55
C VAL A 120 -16.52 22.61 -17.32
N ASP A 121 -17.41 22.83 -18.29
CA ASP A 121 -18.52 23.77 -18.15
C ASP A 121 -19.78 23.01 -17.73
N ARG A 122 -20.12 23.09 -16.44
CA ARG A 122 -21.32 22.44 -15.90
C ARG A 122 -22.24 23.49 -15.29
N ALA A 123 -23.48 23.53 -15.76
CA ALA A 123 -24.52 24.41 -15.23
C ALA A 123 -24.88 24.08 -13.77
N ARG A 124 -25.18 25.13 -12.99
CA ARG A 124 -25.66 25.01 -11.60
C ARG A 124 -27.12 24.52 -11.58
N PRO A 125 -27.62 24.02 -10.42
CA PRO A 125 -29.02 23.62 -10.29
C PRO A 125 -30.00 24.75 -10.61
N ASP A 126 -31.11 24.41 -11.27
CA ASP A 126 -32.15 25.37 -11.64
C ASP A 126 -33.13 25.62 -10.48
N VAL A 127 -32.64 26.32 -9.46
CA VAL A 127 -33.41 26.70 -8.26
C VAL A 127 -33.04 28.12 -7.81
N PRO A 128 -33.93 28.81 -7.06
CA PRO A 128 -33.59 30.09 -6.44
C PRO A 128 -32.37 29.94 -5.51
N ARG A 129 -31.35 30.78 -5.72
CA ARG A 129 -30.09 30.76 -4.97
C ARG A 129 -30.14 31.76 -3.81
N LEU A 130 -29.53 31.39 -2.69
CA LEU A 130 -29.36 32.30 -1.54
C LEU A 130 -28.11 33.18 -1.65
N ASP A 131 -27.16 32.81 -2.52
CA ASP A 131 -25.90 33.53 -2.75
C ASP A 131 -25.72 33.90 -4.22
N GLY A 132 -24.90 34.92 -4.50
CA GLY A 132 -24.41 35.21 -5.84
C GLY A 132 -23.56 34.06 -6.39
N ALA A 133 -23.84 33.62 -7.61
CA ALA A 133 -23.07 32.57 -8.26
C ALA A 133 -21.74 33.12 -8.79
N PRO A 134 -20.58 32.55 -8.40
CA PRO A 134 -19.31 32.94 -8.98
C PRO A 134 -19.22 32.49 -10.46
N PRO A 135 -18.41 33.16 -11.30
CA PRO A 135 -18.26 32.90 -12.73
C PRO A 135 -17.42 31.65 -13.01
N THR A 136 -17.75 30.55 -12.34
CA THR A 136 -17.05 29.27 -12.39
C THR A 136 -18.07 28.15 -12.53
N SER A 137 -17.63 27.06 -13.16
CA SER A 137 -18.39 25.82 -13.28
C SER A 137 -18.93 25.31 -11.94
N SER A 138 -20.06 24.60 -11.97
CA SER A 138 -20.59 23.93 -10.79
C SER A 138 -19.73 22.72 -10.36
N PHE A 139 -19.03 22.07 -11.28
CA PHE A 139 -18.21 20.89 -11.00
C PHE A 139 -16.70 21.19 -11.00
N PRO A 140 -15.92 20.64 -10.04
CA PRO A 140 -16.36 20.07 -8.77
C PRO A 140 -16.63 21.20 -7.75
N SER A 141 -17.27 20.90 -6.63
CA SER A 141 -17.45 21.91 -5.58
C SER A 141 -16.11 22.29 -4.92
N GLY A 142 -15.63 23.49 -5.21
CA GLY A 142 -14.37 24.02 -4.66
C GLY A 142 -14.38 24.19 -3.15
N HIS A 143 -15.49 24.65 -2.56
CA HIS A 143 -15.65 24.81 -1.11
C HIS A 143 -15.55 23.46 -0.38
N VAL A 144 -16.23 22.44 -0.93
CA VAL A 144 -16.18 21.07 -0.37
C VAL A 144 -14.77 20.50 -0.49
N GLY A 145 -14.14 20.61 -1.66
CA GLY A 145 -12.76 20.13 -1.85
C GLY A 145 -11.74 20.82 -0.94
N ALA A 146 -11.82 22.14 -0.81
CA ALA A 146 -10.91 22.93 0.03
C ALA A 146 -11.13 22.64 1.53
N SER A 147 -12.39 22.50 1.95
CA SER A 147 -12.72 22.08 3.32
C SER A 147 -12.18 20.68 3.64
N LEU A 148 -12.24 19.73 2.69
CA LEU A 148 -11.68 18.41 2.90
C LEU A 148 -10.16 18.43 2.95
N ALA A 149 -9.49 19.21 2.10
CA ALA A 149 -8.04 19.36 2.14
C ALA A 149 -7.56 19.94 3.48
N LEU A 150 -8.29 20.92 4.03
CA LEU A 150 -7.99 21.52 5.33
C LEU A 150 -8.38 20.61 6.50
N TYR A 151 -9.67 20.38 6.72
CA TYR A 151 -10.18 19.67 7.90
C TYR A 151 -9.84 18.18 7.85
N GLY A 152 -9.88 17.56 6.67
CA GLY A 152 -9.39 16.19 6.48
C GLY A 152 -7.87 16.08 6.67
N GLY A 153 -7.11 17.07 6.21
CA GLY A 153 -5.67 17.18 6.48
C GLY A 153 -5.36 17.28 7.98
N LEU A 154 -6.09 18.12 8.71
CA LEU A 154 -5.99 18.22 10.17
C LEU A 154 -6.39 16.90 10.87
N ALA A 155 -7.44 16.22 10.40
CA ALA A 155 -7.85 14.93 10.94
C ALA A 155 -6.74 13.87 10.78
N VAL A 156 -6.07 13.83 9.62
CA VAL A 156 -4.90 12.97 9.39
C VAL A 156 -3.78 13.31 10.38
N LEU A 157 -3.47 14.59 10.58
CA LEU A 157 -2.44 15.01 11.53
C LEU A 157 -2.80 14.61 12.97
N VAL A 158 -4.05 14.80 13.40
CA VAL A 158 -4.53 14.37 14.73
C VAL A 158 -4.37 12.86 14.90
N LEU A 159 -4.83 12.06 13.94
CA LEU A 159 -4.76 10.59 14.01
C LEU A 159 -3.33 10.06 14.06
N VAL A 160 -2.42 10.68 13.31
CA VAL A 160 -1.02 10.24 13.23
C VAL A 160 -0.19 10.75 14.41
N ARG A 161 -0.52 11.92 14.99
CA ARG A 161 0.38 12.61 15.93
C ARG A 161 -0.08 12.64 17.37
N THR A 162 -1.36 12.38 17.64
CA THR A 162 -1.88 12.34 19.00
C THR A 162 -2.11 10.90 19.47
N ARG A 163 -2.01 10.68 20.78
CA ARG A 163 -2.29 9.40 21.44
C ARG A 163 -3.55 9.54 22.31
N GLY A 164 -4.20 8.41 22.61
CA GLY A 164 -5.42 8.37 23.41
C GLY A 164 -6.70 8.24 22.57
N ARG A 165 -7.83 7.98 23.24
CA ARG A 165 -9.13 7.72 22.57
C ARG A 165 -9.79 8.98 22.01
N LEU A 166 -9.53 10.15 22.60
CA LEU A 166 -10.11 11.43 22.19
C LEU A 166 -9.75 11.82 20.75
N ARG A 167 -8.61 11.34 20.22
CA ARG A 167 -8.19 11.63 18.83
C ARG A 167 -9.18 11.14 17.78
N TYR A 168 -9.89 10.04 18.05
CA TYR A 168 -10.90 9.51 17.13
C TYR A 168 -12.14 10.39 17.11
N LEU A 169 -12.53 10.94 18.28
CA LEU A 169 -13.62 11.90 18.38
C LEU A 169 -13.26 13.20 17.63
N VAL A 170 -12.09 13.77 17.90
CA VAL A 170 -11.63 15.01 17.25
C VAL A 170 -11.49 14.83 15.73
N ALA A 171 -10.86 13.74 15.27
CA ALA A 171 -10.78 13.42 13.85
C ALA A 171 -12.16 13.19 13.23
N GLY A 172 -13.08 12.54 13.95
CA GLY A 172 -14.46 12.37 13.53
C GLY A 172 -15.17 13.71 13.31
N VAL A 173 -15.08 14.63 14.28
CA VAL A 173 -15.67 15.98 14.17
C VAL A 173 -15.09 16.74 12.97
N LEU A 174 -13.77 16.70 12.77
CA LEU A 174 -13.14 17.34 11.62
C LEU A 174 -13.60 16.75 10.28
N LEU A 175 -13.80 15.43 10.20
CA LEU A 175 -14.27 14.75 8.99
C LEU A 175 -15.77 14.94 8.72
N LEU A 176 -16.56 15.40 9.70
CA LEU A 176 -17.96 15.77 9.51
C LEU A 176 -18.12 17.15 8.83
N VAL A 177 -17.10 18.02 8.89
CA VAL A 177 -17.19 19.36 8.32
C VAL A 177 -17.39 19.33 6.80
N PRO A 178 -16.58 18.62 5.97
CA PRO A 178 -16.73 18.69 4.51
C PRO A 178 -18.08 18.18 3.97
N PRO A 179 -18.66 17.08 4.47
CA PRO A 179 -20.03 16.69 4.11
C PRO A 179 -21.09 17.72 4.54
N ALA A 180 -20.96 18.31 5.73
CA ALA A 180 -21.89 19.35 6.21
C ALA A 180 -21.83 20.61 5.33
N VAL A 181 -20.62 21.00 4.89
CA VAL A 181 -20.43 22.05 3.88
C VAL A 181 -21.12 21.66 2.58
N GLY A 182 -20.92 20.43 2.09
CA GLY A 182 -21.58 19.93 0.88
C GLY A 182 -23.10 20.04 0.95
N LEU A 183 -23.70 19.62 2.06
CA LEU A 183 -25.13 19.75 2.31
C LEU A 183 -25.59 21.21 2.30
N SER A 184 -24.86 22.11 2.97
CA SER A 184 -25.15 23.55 2.94
C SER A 184 -25.10 24.11 1.50
N ARG A 185 -24.08 23.73 0.70
CA ARG A 185 -23.95 24.19 -0.68
C ARG A 185 -25.09 23.70 -1.58
N MET A 186 -25.59 22.48 -1.37
CA MET A 186 -26.79 21.99 -2.06
C MET A 186 -28.05 22.73 -1.60
N TYR A 187 -28.24 22.91 -0.30
CA TYR A 187 -29.37 23.65 0.28
C TYR A 187 -29.47 25.10 -0.22
N ARG A 188 -28.33 25.79 -0.35
CA ARG A 188 -28.24 27.15 -0.90
C ARG A 188 -28.40 27.23 -2.43
N GLY A 189 -28.59 26.09 -3.10
CA GLY A 189 -28.80 25.99 -4.56
C GLY A 189 -27.53 26.17 -5.39
N MET A 190 -26.35 25.95 -4.79
CA MET A 190 -25.08 26.26 -5.44
C MET A 190 -24.49 25.10 -6.24
N HIS A 191 -24.83 23.86 -5.89
CA HIS A 191 -24.18 22.65 -6.40
C HIS A 191 -25.14 21.45 -6.42
N HIS A 192 -24.95 20.57 -7.39
CA HIS A 192 -25.56 19.24 -7.47
C HIS A 192 -24.88 18.27 -6.50
N LEU A 193 -25.51 17.12 -6.23
CA LEU A 193 -24.92 16.08 -5.39
C LEU A 193 -23.58 15.57 -5.95
N SER A 194 -23.52 15.32 -7.25
CA SER A 194 -22.29 14.92 -7.94
C SER A 194 -21.18 15.98 -7.90
N ASP A 195 -21.49 17.28 -7.80
CA ASP A 195 -20.47 18.33 -7.59
C ASP A 195 -19.84 18.21 -6.21
N VAL A 196 -20.65 17.92 -5.19
CA VAL A 196 -20.20 17.69 -3.80
C VAL A 196 -19.32 16.45 -3.74
N VAL A 197 -19.76 15.35 -4.35
CA VAL A 197 -18.96 14.12 -4.47
C VAL A 197 -17.65 14.38 -5.20
N GLY A 198 -17.67 15.15 -6.30
CA GLY A 198 -16.48 15.58 -7.03
C GLY A 198 -15.53 16.41 -6.16
N GLY A 199 -16.05 17.29 -5.31
CA GLY A 199 -15.28 18.04 -4.34
C GLY A 199 -14.59 17.14 -3.31
N LEU A 200 -15.33 16.18 -2.73
CA LEU A 200 -14.79 15.19 -1.80
C LEU A 200 -13.74 14.29 -2.45
N LEU A 201 -13.96 13.88 -3.70
CA LEU A 201 -12.99 13.09 -4.46
C LEU A 201 -11.69 13.88 -4.68
N ASN A 202 -11.78 15.12 -5.14
CA ASN A 202 -10.62 15.99 -5.36
C ASN A 202 -9.82 16.19 -4.07
N GLY A 203 -10.49 16.52 -2.95
CA GLY A 203 -9.80 16.67 -1.66
C GLY A 203 -9.15 15.38 -1.16
N THR A 204 -9.82 14.24 -1.31
CA THR A 204 -9.29 12.92 -0.91
C THR A 204 -8.05 12.56 -1.72
N LEU A 205 -8.11 12.69 -3.05
CA LEU A 205 -6.98 12.39 -3.94
C LEU A 205 -5.79 13.28 -3.59
N THR A 206 -6.00 14.57 -3.36
CA THR A 206 -4.91 15.47 -2.94
C THR A 206 -4.25 15.02 -1.64
N LEU A 207 -5.04 14.70 -0.61
CA LEU A 207 -4.51 14.23 0.68
C LEU A 207 -3.71 12.94 0.53
N LEU A 208 -4.13 12.03 -0.36
CA LEU A 208 -3.40 10.81 -0.67
C LEU A 208 -2.09 11.09 -1.41
N VAL A 209 -2.10 11.95 -2.43
CA VAL A 209 -0.92 12.32 -3.22
C VAL A 209 0.12 13.02 -2.34
N ILE A 210 -0.29 14.02 -1.58
CA ILE A 210 0.63 14.77 -0.71
C ILE A 210 1.04 13.93 0.50
N GLY A 211 0.12 13.16 1.10
CA GLY A 211 0.42 12.26 2.21
C GLY A 211 1.41 11.16 1.84
N ALA A 212 1.26 10.53 0.68
CA ALA A 212 2.16 9.49 0.18
C ALA A 212 3.59 9.99 -0.05
N VAL A 213 3.78 11.29 -0.26
CA VAL A 213 5.11 11.86 -0.53
C VAL A 213 5.70 12.59 0.67
N VAL A 214 4.86 13.15 1.54
CA VAL A 214 5.30 13.94 2.70
C VAL A 214 5.31 13.12 3.99
N LEU A 215 4.40 12.16 4.15
CA LEU A 215 4.23 11.37 5.39
C LEU A 215 4.80 9.94 5.29
N ALA A 216 5.11 9.44 4.09
CA ALA A 216 5.61 8.08 3.89
C ALA A 216 6.97 7.76 4.54
N GLY A 217 7.69 8.76 5.08
CA GLY A 217 8.94 8.57 5.80
C GLY A 217 8.80 8.06 7.24
N ARG A 218 7.59 7.78 7.77
CA ARG A 218 7.42 7.41 9.19
C ARG A 218 6.28 6.41 9.42
N ARG A 219 6.61 5.15 9.66
CA ARG A 219 5.76 4.19 10.39
C ARG A 219 6.45 3.73 11.66
N ALA A 220 5.72 3.70 12.76
CA ALA A 220 5.90 2.80 13.92
C ALA A 220 4.59 2.82 14.76
N PRO A 221 4.26 1.80 15.57
CA PRO A 221 5.01 0.56 15.87
C PRO A 221 4.29 -0.74 15.47
N ALA A 222 5.08 -1.80 15.27
CA ALA A 222 4.59 -3.17 15.28
C ALA A 222 4.08 -3.53 16.68
N ALA A 223 2.90 -4.14 16.76
CA ALA A 223 2.41 -4.76 17.98
C ALA A 223 1.60 -6.02 17.64
N ALA A 224 2.16 -7.13 18.13
CA ALA A 224 1.56 -8.29 18.77
C ALA A 224 0.24 -8.85 18.21
N GLY A 225 0.31 -10.10 17.74
CA GLY A 225 -0.85 -10.97 17.63
C GLY A 225 -0.66 -12.13 16.67
N ALA A 226 -0.09 -13.23 17.18
CA ALA A 226 -0.43 -14.63 16.86
C ALA A 226 0.82 -15.54 16.79
N ALA A 227 1.26 -16.04 17.94
CA ALA A 227 2.01 -17.28 18.01
C ALA A 227 1.35 -18.18 19.08
N ALA A 228 0.62 -19.18 18.60
CA ALA A 228 0.23 -20.35 19.37
C ALA A 228 0.51 -21.57 18.49
N ALA A 229 1.69 -22.15 18.65
CA ALA A 229 2.00 -23.56 18.42
C ALA A 229 3.36 -23.88 19.07
N ARG A 230 3.42 -25.02 19.74
CA ARG A 230 4.43 -25.50 20.71
C ARG A 230 5.66 -26.16 20.03
N PRO A 231 6.73 -26.49 20.79
CA PRO A 231 8.07 -26.69 20.28
C PRO A 231 8.34 -28.14 19.83
N ALA A 232 9.24 -28.30 18.88
CA ALA A 232 9.94 -29.56 18.66
C ALA A 232 11.37 -29.30 18.17
N GLY A 233 12.34 -29.84 18.90
CA GLY A 233 13.72 -30.03 18.46
C GLY A 233 14.64 -28.83 18.70
N THR A 234 15.35 -28.85 19.83
CA THR A 234 16.60 -28.10 20.00
C THR A 234 17.71 -28.78 19.19
N PRO A 235 18.42 -28.10 18.28
CA PRO A 235 19.81 -28.37 18.06
C PRO A 235 20.63 -27.30 18.78
N ALA A 236 21.47 -27.79 19.69
CA ALA A 236 22.68 -27.21 20.23
C ALA A 236 22.93 -25.71 20.00
N ALA A 237 22.93 -24.98 21.11
CA ALA A 237 23.71 -23.75 21.25
C ALA A 237 25.18 -24.02 20.92
N GLY A 238 25.59 -23.65 19.70
CA GLY A 238 26.98 -23.59 19.25
C GLY A 238 27.28 -22.14 18.87
N GLY A 239 28.22 -21.52 19.57
CA GLY A 239 28.56 -20.10 19.40
C GLY A 239 29.41 -19.79 18.16
N ARG A 240 29.85 -18.51 18.12
CA ARG A 240 30.91 -17.91 17.26
C ARG A 240 30.41 -17.57 15.83
N SER A 241 30.88 -16.57 15.10
CA SER A 241 31.91 -15.52 15.23
C SER A 241 31.71 -14.60 14.02
N GLY A 242 31.65 -13.29 14.23
CA GLY A 242 31.59 -12.31 13.14
C GLY A 242 32.93 -12.18 12.41
N GLY A 243 33.33 -13.19 11.64
CA GLY A 243 34.65 -13.24 10.99
C GLY A 243 34.72 -14.18 9.79
N GLY A 244 33.64 -14.32 9.05
CA GLY A 244 33.61 -15.11 7.80
C GLY A 244 33.30 -14.25 6.58
N ARG A 245 33.71 -14.74 5.41
CA ARG A 245 33.47 -14.10 4.11
C ARG A 245 31.98 -13.84 3.87
N VAL A 246 31.62 -12.59 3.56
CA VAL A 246 30.24 -12.18 3.25
C VAL A 246 30.12 -11.84 1.77
N LEU A 247 29.11 -12.40 1.11
CA LEU A 247 28.74 -12.02 -0.25
C LEU A 247 27.59 -11.02 -0.17
N VAL A 248 27.77 -9.84 -0.76
CA VAL A 248 26.77 -8.79 -0.81
C VAL A 248 26.35 -8.57 -2.26
N VAL A 249 25.15 -9.00 -2.62
CA VAL A 249 24.57 -8.70 -3.92
C VAL A 249 23.88 -7.35 -3.86
N ARG A 250 24.19 -6.46 -4.80
CA ARG A 250 23.67 -5.10 -4.84
C ARG A 250 23.09 -4.78 -6.20
N HIS A 251 21.84 -4.31 -6.22
CA HIS A 251 21.26 -3.67 -7.39
C HIS A 251 21.59 -2.16 -7.39
N PRO A 252 22.38 -1.63 -8.34
CA PRO A 252 22.89 -0.25 -8.28
C PRO A 252 21.80 0.82 -8.22
N HIS A 253 20.72 0.66 -9.02
CA HIS A 253 19.62 1.63 -9.04
C HIS A 253 18.68 1.55 -7.82
N ALA A 254 18.43 0.36 -7.28
CA ALA A 254 17.59 0.20 -6.11
C ALA A 254 18.35 0.54 -4.81
N CYS A 255 19.65 0.21 -4.74
CA CYS A 255 20.51 0.49 -3.61
C CYS A 255 21.63 1.47 -4.03
N PRO A 256 21.41 2.79 -3.89
CA PRO A 256 22.40 3.83 -4.22
C PRO A 256 23.67 3.73 -3.38
N ASP A 257 24.75 4.35 -3.85
CA ASP A 257 26.08 4.25 -3.22
C ASP A 257 26.08 4.69 -1.75
N GLY A 258 25.31 5.72 -1.39
CA GLY A 258 25.18 6.15 0.00
C GLY A 258 24.58 5.09 0.92
N THR A 259 23.58 4.35 0.44
CA THR A 259 22.99 3.23 1.21
C THR A 259 23.96 2.05 1.27
N ALA A 260 24.59 1.71 0.14
CA ALA A 260 25.59 0.64 0.07
C ALA A 260 26.79 0.91 1.01
N ALA A 261 27.26 2.16 1.09
CA ALA A 261 28.33 2.56 2.01
C ALA A 261 27.91 2.38 3.48
N ARG A 262 26.67 2.71 3.84
CA ARG A 262 26.15 2.48 5.20
C ARG A 262 25.98 1.00 5.52
N VAL A 263 25.54 0.18 4.56
CA VAL A 263 25.50 -1.29 4.68
C VAL A 263 26.90 -1.85 4.91
N ARG A 264 27.87 -1.45 4.07
CA ARG A 264 29.29 -1.81 4.21
C ARG A 264 29.82 -1.47 5.60
N ALA A 265 29.62 -0.23 6.05
CA ALA A 265 30.06 0.21 7.36
C ALA A 265 29.40 -0.58 8.49
N THR A 266 28.14 -0.98 8.34
CA THR A 266 27.42 -1.79 9.35
C THR A 266 27.98 -3.20 9.41
N LEU A 267 28.19 -3.85 8.26
CA LEU A 267 28.86 -5.16 8.18
C LEU A 267 30.25 -5.11 8.83
N LEU A 268 31.06 -4.08 8.54
CA LEU A 268 32.38 -3.88 9.15
C LEU A 268 32.28 -3.75 10.67
N ARG A 269 31.37 -2.91 11.19
CA ARG A 269 31.15 -2.75 12.65
C ARG A 269 30.73 -4.05 13.33
N ARG A 270 30.10 -4.97 12.60
CA ARG A 270 29.67 -6.28 13.09
C ARG A 270 30.72 -7.38 12.89
N GLY A 271 31.93 -7.03 12.48
CA GLY A 271 33.07 -7.94 12.34
C GLY A 271 33.22 -8.59 10.95
N PHE A 272 32.29 -8.35 10.03
CA PHE A 272 32.40 -8.85 8.67
C PHE A 272 33.39 -8.01 7.85
N THR A 273 34.68 -8.27 8.02
CA THR A 273 35.79 -7.56 7.34
C THR A 273 36.00 -8.02 5.91
N GLU A 274 35.78 -9.31 5.62
CA GLU A 274 35.88 -9.88 4.28
C GLU A 274 34.56 -9.77 3.52
N GLN A 275 34.39 -8.70 2.74
CA GLN A 275 33.16 -8.45 1.99
C GLN A 275 33.39 -8.50 0.49
N ARG A 276 32.75 -9.44 -0.21
CA ARG A 276 32.69 -9.48 -1.67
C ARG A 276 31.39 -8.82 -2.13
N TRP A 277 31.52 -7.70 -2.83
CA TRP A 277 30.38 -6.97 -3.37
C TRP A 277 30.15 -7.36 -4.83
N ILE A 278 28.97 -7.91 -5.11
CA ILE A 278 28.55 -8.40 -6.43
C ILE A 278 27.47 -7.46 -6.94
N LEU A 279 27.64 -6.92 -8.15
CA LEU A 279 26.65 -6.06 -8.77
C LEU A 279 25.71 -6.88 -9.65
N THR A 280 24.42 -6.58 -9.61
CA THR A 280 23.46 -7.15 -10.55
C THR A 280 23.55 -6.45 -11.90
N ALA A 281 23.26 -7.18 -12.98
CA ALA A 281 23.05 -6.66 -14.32
C ALA A 281 21.69 -7.12 -14.86
N PRO A 282 21.14 -6.50 -15.93
CA PRO A 282 19.86 -6.92 -16.51
C PRO A 282 19.80 -8.40 -16.93
N ASP A 283 20.91 -8.94 -17.42
CA ASP A 283 21.09 -10.35 -17.80
C ASP A 283 21.57 -11.24 -16.64
N ARG A 284 22.03 -10.63 -15.54
CA ARG A 284 22.48 -11.32 -14.32
C ARG A 284 21.82 -10.73 -13.07
N PRO A 285 20.57 -11.11 -12.76
CA PRO A 285 19.79 -10.49 -11.69
C PRO A 285 20.30 -10.75 -10.27
N CYS A 286 21.19 -11.75 -10.09
CA CYS A 286 21.97 -11.96 -8.86
C CYS A 286 23.49 -11.73 -9.04
N GLY A 287 23.92 -11.21 -10.19
CA GLY A 287 25.34 -11.12 -10.56
C GLY A 287 25.99 -12.50 -10.59
N ASP A 288 27.22 -12.59 -10.09
CA ASP A 288 28.00 -13.84 -10.02
C ASP A 288 27.79 -14.61 -8.69
N LEU A 289 26.63 -14.41 -8.03
CA LEU A 289 26.37 -15.00 -6.72
C LEU A 289 26.37 -16.53 -6.77
N ALA A 290 25.80 -17.13 -7.82
CA ALA A 290 25.71 -18.58 -7.94
C ALA A 290 27.10 -19.22 -8.05
N GLU A 291 28.00 -18.61 -8.83
CA GLU A 291 29.39 -19.02 -8.99
C GLU A 291 30.17 -18.85 -7.69
N GLU A 292 30.00 -17.72 -7.01
CA GLU A 292 30.65 -17.45 -5.72
C GLU A 292 30.14 -18.38 -4.61
N GLN A 293 28.86 -18.78 -4.64
CA GLN A 293 28.31 -19.80 -3.75
C GLN A 293 28.85 -21.20 -4.06
N ALA A 294 28.95 -21.57 -5.34
CA ALA A 294 29.51 -22.84 -5.77
C ALA A 294 31.00 -22.98 -5.40
N ALA A 295 31.75 -21.88 -5.44
CA ALA A 295 33.13 -21.83 -4.95
C ALA A 295 33.24 -22.01 -3.42
N GLY A 296 32.14 -21.79 -2.68
CA GLY A 296 32.04 -22.03 -1.24
C GLY A 296 32.65 -20.94 -0.35
N GLY A 297 32.61 -21.20 0.96
CA GLY A 297 33.26 -20.38 1.98
C GLY A 297 32.50 -19.10 2.40
N ALA A 298 31.32 -18.83 1.83
CA ALA A 298 30.48 -17.73 2.26
C ALA A 298 29.78 -18.07 3.60
N ALA A 299 30.02 -17.25 4.63
CA ALA A 299 29.36 -17.37 5.91
C ALA A 299 27.99 -16.67 5.96
N LEU A 300 27.73 -15.77 5.01
CA LEU A 300 26.52 -14.96 4.93
C LEU A 300 26.32 -14.42 3.51
N VAL A 301 25.08 -14.45 3.03
CA VAL A 301 24.67 -13.74 1.80
C VAL A 301 23.72 -12.60 2.16
N VAL A 302 23.98 -11.41 1.62
CA VAL A 302 23.19 -10.19 1.84
C VAL A 302 22.64 -9.69 0.51
N ALA A 303 21.32 -9.69 0.33
CA ALA A 303 20.67 -9.15 -0.87
C ALA A 303 20.21 -7.70 -0.66
N CYS A 304 20.92 -6.75 -1.28
CA CYS A 304 20.60 -5.32 -1.29
C CYS A 304 19.85 -4.93 -2.56
N GLY A 305 18.52 -5.04 -2.54
CA GLY A 305 17.71 -4.77 -3.73
C GLY A 305 16.20 -4.77 -3.46
N GLY A 306 15.43 -4.83 -4.55
CA GLY A 306 13.98 -5.06 -4.51
C GLY A 306 13.64 -6.54 -4.65
N ASP A 307 12.34 -6.84 -4.81
CA ASP A 307 11.82 -8.21 -4.85
C ASP A 307 12.48 -9.09 -5.93
N GLY A 308 12.73 -8.55 -7.13
CA GLY A 308 13.42 -9.29 -8.20
C GLY A 308 14.86 -9.69 -7.86
N THR A 309 15.64 -8.78 -7.25
CA THR A 309 17.00 -9.09 -6.78
C THR A 309 16.96 -10.11 -5.66
N VAL A 310 16.01 -9.96 -4.73
CA VAL A 310 15.83 -10.90 -3.61
C VAL A 310 15.48 -12.29 -4.11
N ARG A 311 14.53 -12.42 -5.06
CA ARG A 311 14.17 -13.70 -5.68
C ARG A 311 15.35 -14.35 -6.38
N ALA A 312 16.09 -13.60 -7.21
CA ALA A 312 17.25 -14.14 -7.92
C ALA A 312 18.35 -14.60 -6.95
N CYS A 313 18.57 -13.85 -5.86
CA CYS A 313 19.51 -14.28 -4.82
C CYS A 313 19.00 -15.52 -4.07
N ALA A 314 17.70 -15.54 -3.73
CA ALA A 314 17.06 -16.67 -3.07
C ALA A 314 17.17 -17.95 -3.92
N GLU A 315 17.01 -17.85 -5.24
CA GLU A 315 17.21 -18.97 -6.15
C GLU A 315 18.64 -19.50 -6.15
N ALA A 316 19.65 -18.62 -6.05
CA ALA A 316 21.05 -19.01 -5.94
C ALA A 316 21.43 -19.60 -4.57
N VAL A 317 20.73 -19.26 -3.48
CA VAL A 317 21.04 -19.74 -2.12
C VAL A 317 20.11 -20.85 -1.62
N ALA A 318 19.02 -21.13 -2.33
CA ALA A 318 18.05 -22.15 -1.92
C ALA A 318 18.73 -23.51 -1.74
N GLY A 319 18.55 -24.11 -0.57
CA GLY A 319 19.14 -25.41 -0.21
C GLY A 319 20.64 -25.38 0.11
N SER A 320 21.33 -24.23 0.00
CA SER A 320 22.78 -24.16 0.31
C SER A 320 23.06 -24.19 1.83
N GLY A 321 22.06 -23.88 2.65
CA GLY A 321 22.19 -23.76 4.10
C GLY A 321 22.92 -22.48 4.55
N VAL A 322 23.38 -21.64 3.61
CA VAL A 322 24.06 -20.38 3.92
C VAL A 322 23.02 -19.37 4.47
N PRO A 323 23.31 -18.70 5.60
CA PRO A 323 22.43 -17.67 6.13
C PRO A 323 22.20 -16.53 5.14
N PHE A 324 20.94 -16.11 5.01
CA PHE A 324 20.49 -15.12 4.04
C PHE A 324 19.89 -13.90 4.74
N VAL A 325 20.30 -12.70 4.32
CA VAL A 325 19.81 -11.42 4.86
C VAL A 325 19.22 -10.57 3.75
N LEU A 326 18.02 -10.05 4.00
CA LEU A 326 17.32 -9.14 3.11
C LEU A 326 17.57 -7.69 3.51
N VAL A 327 18.09 -6.88 2.58
CA VAL A 327 18.26 -5.44 2.76
C VAL A 327 17.29 -4.72 1.81
N PRO A 328 16.15 -4.22 2.34
CA PRO A 328 15.01 -3.76 1.53
C PRO A 328 15.29 -2.41 0.87
N CYS A 329 15.85 -2.44 -0.35
CA CYS A 329 16.21 -1.25 -1.12
C CYS A 329 15.23 -0.93 -2.26
N GLY A 330 14.28 -1.81 -2.57
CA GLY A 330 13.29 -1.61 -3.64
C GLY A 330 12.02 -0.87 -3.20
N THR A 331 11.09 -0.73 -4.14
CA THR A 331 9.78 -0.08 -3.91
C THR A 331 8.78 -1.01 -3.19
N GLY A 332 8.77 -2.29 -3.57
CA GLY A 332 7.92 -3.36 -3.00
C GLY A 332 8.47 -3.88 -1.69
N ASN A 333 9.55 -4.64 -1.77
CA ASN A 333 10.18 -5.35 -0.65
C ASN A 333 9.14 -6.23 0.07
N LEU A 334 8.28 -6.89 -0.70
CA LEU A 334 7.15 -7.68 -0.24
C LEU A 334 7.61 -8.81 0.68
N LEU A 335 8.66 -9.57 0.30
CA LEU A 335 9.18 -10.62 1.17
C LEU A 335 9.65 -10.05 2.52
N ALA A 336 10.52 -9.04 2.48
CA ALA A 336 11.06 -8.41 3.70
C ALA A 336 9.94 -7.84 4.60
N ARG A 337 8.91 -7.22 4.01
CA ARG A 337 7.75 -6.70 4.75
C ARG A 337 6.92 -7.80 5.40
N ASN A 338 6.63 -8.87 4.67
CA ASN A 338 5.88 -10.01 5.19
C ASN A 338 6.64 -10.72 6.32
N LEU A 339 7.98 -10.72 6.27
CA LEU A 339 8.85 -11.22 7.34
C LEU A 339 9.04 -10.21 8.50
N GLY A 340 8.39 -9.05 8.45
CA GLY A 340 8.40 -8.07 9.54
C GLY A 340 9.69 -7.25 9.66
N LEU A 341 10.55 -7.23 8.63
CA LEU A 341 11.78 -6.44 8.64
C LEU A 341 11.48 -4.93 8.60
N PRO A 342 12.31 -4.10 9.28
CA PRO A 342 12.28 -2.65 9.13
C PRO A 342 12.33 -2.20 7.67
N THR A 343 11.69 -1.08 7.34
CA THR A 343 11.74 -0.53 5.97
C THR A 343 13.02 0.26 5.67
N ASP A 344 13.77 0.69 6.69
CA ASP A 344 15.09 1.30 6.46
C ASP A 344 16.13 0.19 6.22
N PRO A 345 16.90 0.24 5.12
CA PRO A 345 17.85 -0.79 4.76
C PRO A 345 18.87 -1.14 5.86
N VAL A 346 19.37 -0.12 6.56
CA VAL A 346 20.43 -0.30 7.56
C VAL A 346 19.85 -0.83 8.86
N GLN A 347 18.66 -0.35 9.26
CA GLN A 347 17.95 -0.92 10.41
C GLN A 347 17.55 -2.38 10.16
N ALA A 348 17.12 -2.73 8.94
CA ALA A 348 16.81 -4.12 8.60
C ALA A 348 18.04 -5.02 8.67
N LEU A 349 19.17 -4.57 8.10
CA LEU A 349 20.44 -5.28 8.21
C LEU A 349 20.85 -5.47 9.66
N ASP A 350 20.87 -4.40 10.45
CA ASP A 350 21.32 -4.43 11.84
C ASP A 350 20.45 -5.38 12.68
N ALA A 351 19.12 -5.27 12.53
CA ALA A 351 18.14 -6.13 13.20
C ALA A 351 18.26 -7.60 12.78
N ALA A 352 18.55 -7.88 11.50
CA ALA A 352 18.76 -9.23 11.00
C ALA A 352 20.06 -9.84 11.54
N LEU A 353 21.15 -9.06 11.63
CA LEU A 353 22.44 -9.52 12.14
C LEU A 353 22.42 -9.84 13.65
N ASP A 354 21.58 -9.16 14.42
CA ASP A 354 21.27 -9.49 15.83
C ASP A 354 20.23 -10.61 15.98
N GLY A 355 19.59 -10.96 14.87
CA GLY A 355 18.50 -11.92 14.81
C GLY A 355 18.92 -13.38 14.85
N GLU A 356 17.93 -14.26 14.69
CA GLU A 356 18.12 -15.71 14.55
C GLU A 356 17.83 -16.14 13.11
N GLU A 357 18.32 -17.32 12.74
CA GLU A 357 17.99 -17.95 11.47
C GLU A 357 16.60 -18.57 11.54
N PHE A 358 15.72 -18.13 10.66
CA PHE A 358 14.38 -18.68 10.48
C PHE A 358 14.32 -19.44 9.17
N PRO A 359 13.81 -20.69 9.19
CA PRO A 359 13.53 -21.41 7.95
C PRO A 359 12.43 -20.69 7.20
N VAL A 360 12.67 -20.42 5.92
CA VAL A 360 11.71 -19.79 5.01
C VAL A 360 11.52 -20.70 3.81
N ASP A 361 10.27 -21.09 3.61
CA ASP A 361 9.76 -21.79 2.45
C ASP A 361 9.82 -20.89 1.22
N VAL A 362 9.95 -21.51 0.05
CA VAL A 362 9.83 -20.86 -1.25
C VAL A 362 8.90 -21.67 -2.14
N GLY A 363 8.33 -21.04 -3.16
CA GLY A 363 7.53 -21.76 -4.15
C GLY A 363 8.32 -21.99 -5.43
N ARG A 364 8.30 -23.21 -5.97
CA ARG A 364 8.80 -23.51 -7.31
C ARG A 364 7.65 -23.57 -8.28
N VAL A 365 7.71 -22.74 -9.32
CA VAL A 365 6.75 -22.72 -10.42
C VAL A 365 7.24 -23.59 -11.58
N GLY A 366 6.31 -24.12 -12.36
CA GLY A 366 6.56 -24.81 -13.61
C GLY A 366 5.31 -24.86 -14.48
N GLY A 367 5.39 -25.51 -15.64
CA GLY A 367 4.27 -25.61 -16.56
C GLY A 367 4.70 -25.96 -17.98
N ASP A 368 3.75 -25.93 -18.90
CA ASP A 368 4.04 -26.07 -20.33
C ASP A 368 4.87 -24.89 -20.83
N GLY A 369 6.01 -25.17 -21.48
CA GLY A 369 6.90 -24.15 -22.01
C GLY A 369 7.59 -23.27 -20.95
N LEU A 370 7.60 -23.69 -19.68
CA LEU A 370 8.28 -22.97 -18.60
C LEU A 370 9.46 -23.78 -18.06
N ALA A 371 10.62 -23.14 -18.00
CA ALA A 371 11.69 -23.61 -17.13
C ALA A 371 11.22 -23.51 -15.66
N PRO A 372 11.58 -24.48 -14.80
CA PRO A 372 11.30 -24.36 -13.37
C PRO A 372 11.98 -23.11 -12.81
N ALA A 373 11.23 -22.31 -12.06
CA ALA A 373 11.75 -21.08 -11.45
C ALA A 373 11.23 -20.91 -10.03
N LEU A 374 12.03 -20.31 -9.16
CA LEU A 374 11.64 -20.00 -7.79
C LEU A 374 10.88 -18.67 -7.68
N PHE A 375 9.86 -18.63 -6.83
CA PHE A 375 9.21 -17.41 -6.36
C PHE A 375 9.21 -17.39 -4.83
N THR A 376 9.37 -16.20 -4.28
CA THR A 376 9.44 -15.98 -2.82
C THR A 376 8.16 -15.34 -2.28
N VAL A 377 7.40 -14.66 -3.14
CA VAL A 377 6.22 -13.88 -2.77
C VAL A 377 4.96 -14.50 -3.37
N MET A 378 4.81 -14.49 -4.69
CA MET A 378 3.68 -15.06 -5.39
C MET A 378 3.95 -15.44 -6.84
N ALA A 379 3.08 -16.30 -7.36
CA ALA A 379 2.93 -16.63 -8.76
C ALA A 379 1.47 -16.41 -9.18
N GLY A 380 1.28 -15.91 -10.40
CA GLY A 380 -0.04 -15.54 -10.91
C GLY A 380 -0.32 -16.15 -12.28
N ALA A 381 -1.60 -16.33 -12.60
CA ALA A 381 -2.06 -16.59 -13.96
C ALA A 381 -3.40 -15.93 -14.27
N GLY A 382 -3.55 -15.49 -15.52
CA GLY A 382 -4.70 -14.71 -15.98
C GLY A 382 -4.45 -13.21 -15.89
N PHE A 383 -5.43 -12.45 -15.40
CA PHE A 383 -5.38 -10.99 -15.31
C PHE A 383 -4.10 -10.46 -14.64
N ASP A 384 -3.59 -11.10 -13.59
CA ASP A 384 -2.41 -10.65 -12.84
C ASP A 384 -1.18 -10.52 -13.76
N ALA A 385 -0.95 -11.55 -14.56
CA ALA A 385 0.17 -11.62 -15.48
C ALA A 385 -0.02 -10.74 -16.72
N ALA A 386 -1.25 -10.47 -17.14
CA ALA A 386 -1.55 -9.48 -18.18
C ALA A 386 -1.24 -8.06 -17.68
N MET A 387 -1.56 -7.75 -16.42
CA MET A 387 -1.19 -6.48 -15.78
C MET A 387 0.33 -6.29 -15.68
N VAL A 388 1.07 -7.35 -15.33
CA VAL A 388 2.56 -7.33 -15.29
C VAL A 388 3.16 -7.14 -16.70
N ARG A 389 2.53 -7.71 -17.73
CA ARG A 389 2.92 -7.58 -19.15
C ARG A 389 2.70 -6.18 -19.70
N ASP A 390 1.54 -5.59 -19.41
CA ASP A 390 1.15 -4.28 -19.95
C ASP A 390 1.72 -3.11 -19.14
N ALA A 391 2.37 -3.40 -18.00
CA ALA A 391 3.16 -2.43 -17.25
C ALA A 391 4.44 -2.07 -18.03
N SER A 392 4.39 -0.98 -18.81
CA SER A 392 5.51 -0.58 -19.66
C SER A 392 6.82 -0.36 -18.85
N PRO A 393 8.00 -0.68 -19.42
CA PRO A 393 9.29 -0.44 -18.79
C PRO A 393 9.52 1.03 -18.37
N ALA A 394 8.91 1.97 -19.08
CA ALA A 394 8.93 3.40 -18.75
C ALA A 394 8.01 3.78 -17.57
N LEU A 395 6.91 3.04 -17.37
CA LEU A 395 6.06 3.15 -16.18
C LEU A 395 6.68 2.45 -14.94
N LYS A 396 7.49 1.40 -15.15
CA LYS A 396 8.27 0.73 -14.08
C LYS A 396 9.33 1.64 -13.44
N SER A 397 9.93 2.56 -14.19
CA SER A 397 11.02 3.42 -13.68
C SER A 397 10.56 4.78 -13.12
N SER A 398 9.36 5.26 -13.46
CA SER A 398 8.92 6.64 -13.15
C SER A 398 7.78 6.76 -12.13
N LEU A 399 6.91 5.75 -11.98
CA LEU A 399 5.63 5.89 -11.25
C LEU A 399 5.42 4.91 -10.08
N GLY A 400 6.09 3.76 -10.03
CA GLY A 400 5.91 2.77 -8.95
C GLY A 400 4.49 2.16 -8.90
N TRP A 401 4.06 1.66 -7.72
CA TRP A 401 2.75 0.99 -7.45
C TRP A 401 1.50 1.55 -8.18
N PRO A 402 1.28 2.88 -8.30
CA PRO A 402 0.14 3.44 -9.03
C PRO A 402 0.07 3.03 -10.51
N ALA A 403 1.23 2.79 -11.15
CA ALA A 403 1.29 2.24 -12.51
C ALA A 403 0.76 0.80 -12.56
N TYR A 404 1.08 0.01 -11.53
CA TYR A 404 0.60 -1.36 -11.34
C TYR A 404 -0.91 -1.37 -11.10
N ALA A 405 -1.42 -0.50 -10.21
CA ALA A 405 -2.85 -0.40 -9.91
C ALA A 405 -3.68 0.10 -11.11
N LEU A 406 -3.16 1.04 -11.91
CA LEU A 406 -3.84 1.57 -13.09
C LEU A 406 -3.79 0.61 -14.29
N SER A 407 -2.68 -0.12 -14.49
CA SER A 407 -2.62 -1.25 -15.42
C SER A 407 -3.60 -2.33 -14.99
N GLY A 408 -3.64 -2.65 -13.70
CA GLY A 408 -4.59 -3.57 -13.09
C GLY A 408 -6.04 -3.21 -13.37
N ALA A 409 -6.40 -1.93 -13.24
CA ALA A 409 -7.77 -1.47 -13.45
C ALA A 409 -8.31 -1.75 -14.87
N ARG A 410 -7.45 -1.78 -15.90
CA ARG A 410 -7.84 -1.96 -17.32
C ARG A 410 -8.28 -3.37 -17.66
N HIS A 411 -7.80 -4.36 -16.91
CA HIS A 411 -8.09 -5.78 -17.15
C HIS A 411 -9.09 -6.35 -16.12
N LEU A 412 -9.67 -5.50 -15.25
CA LEU A 412 -10.80 -5.91 -14.39
C LEU A 412 -12.03 -6.35 -15.23
N THR A 413 -12.08 -5.97 -16.50
CA THR A 413 -13.12 -6.37 -17.45
C THR A 413 -12.80 -7.66 -18.21
N ASP A 414 -11.58 -8.22 -18.09
CA ASP A 414 -11.13 -9.39 -18.86
C ASP A 414 -12.03 -10.62 -18.67
N PRO A 415 -12.35 -11.36 -19.75
CA PRO A 415 -13.33 -12.43 -19.68
C PRO A 415 -12.86 -13.59 -18.80
N ARG A 416 -13.80 -14.11 -18.00
CA ARG A 416 -13.60 -15.31 -17.18
C ARG A 416 -13.14 -16.50 -18.02
N THR A 417 -12.21 -17.27 -17.50
CA THR A 417 -11.72 -18.51 -18.11
C THR A 417 -12.19 -19.72 -17.35
N ARG A 418 -12.41 -20.83 -18.06
CA ARG A 418 -12.55 -22.14 -17.41
C ARG A 418 -11.17 -22.64 -17.03
N LEU A 419 -11.05 -23.14 -15.80
CA LEU A 419 -9.83 -23.74 -15.27
C LEU A 419 -10.16 -24.98 -14.42
N THR A 420 -9.18 -25.87 -14.28
CA THR A 420 -9.21 -27.01 -13.38
C THR A 420 -8.05 -26.90 -12.41
N VAL A 421 -8.34 -26.97 -11.12
CA VAL A 421 -7.33 -26.99 -10.05
C VAL A 421 -7.20 -28.41 -9.52
N ARG A 422 -5.97 -28.85 -9.25
CA ARG A 422 -5.68 -30.04 -8.46
C ARG A 422 -4.74 -29.66 -7.32
N LEU A 423 -5.16 -29.96 -6.10
CA LEU A 423 -4.42 -29.69 -4.86
C LEU A 423 -3.86 -31.02 -4.34
N ASP A 424 -2.56 -31.08 -4.06
CA ASP A 424 -1.86 -32.23 -3.46
C ASP A 424 -2.18 -33.58 -4.15
N GLY A 425 -2.32 -33.55 -5.48
CA GLY A 425 -2.63 -34.75 -6.27
C GLY A 425 -4.09 -35.23 -6.21
N GLY A 426 -4.94 -34.58 -5.41
CA GLY A 426 -6.32 -34.97 -5.13
C GLY A 426 -7.30 -34.78 -6.29
N ARG A 427 -8.59 -34.61 -5.96
CA ARG A 427 -9.66 -34.48 -6.95
C ARG A 427 -9.51 -33.21 -7.79
N ARG A 428 -9.91 -33.30 -9.06
CA ARG A 428 -9.96 -32.16 -9.98
C ARG A 428 -11.15 -31.25 -9.63
N ILE A 429 -10.87 -29.99 -9.31
CA ILE A 429 -11.84 -28.95 -9.00
C ILE A 429 -12.02 -28.07 -10.24
N ARG A 430 -13.19 -28.11 -10.87
CA ARG A 430 -13.50 -27.28 -12.05
C ARG A 430 -14.08 -25.95 -11.60
N ARG A 431 -13.54 -24.84 -12.12
CA ARG A 431 -13.98 -23.47 -11.81
C ARG A 431 -13.96 -22.56 -13.04
N ARG A 432 -14.59 -21.40 -12.88
CA ARG A 432 -14.37 -20.22 -13.73
C ARG A 432 -13.74 -19.15 -12.85
N ALA A 433 -12.74 -18.45 -13.38
CA ALA A 433 -12.12 -17.32 -12.70
C ALA A 433 -11.51 -16.36 -13.74
N ARG A 434 -11.28 -15.12 -13.34
CA ARG A 434 -10.52 -14.12 -14.13
C ARG A 434 -9.02 -14.24 -13.86
N MET A 435 -8.67 -14.65 -12.65
CA MET A 435 -7.30 -14.70 -12.15
C MET A 435 -7.16 -15.85 -11.15
N ALA A 436 -5.98 -16.44 -11.10
CA ALA A 436 -5.52 -17.30 -10.02
C ALA A 436 -4.20 -16.76 -9.48
N VAL A 437 -4.10 -16.57 -8.16
CA VAL A 437 -2.88 -16.12 -7.49
C VAL A 437 -2.49 -17.15 -6.45
N ILE A 438 -1.23 -17.58 -6.49
CA ILE A 438 -0.62 -18.53 -5.57
C ILE A 438 0.43 -17.75 -4.77
N GLY A 439 0.31 -17.65 -3.46
CA GLY A 439 1.28 -16.93 -2.64
C GLY A 439 1.95 -17.81 -1.59
N ASN A 440 3.23 -17.52 -1.39
CA ASN A 440 4.02 -17.97 -0.26
C ASN A 440 3.87 -17.00 0.94
N VAL A 441 3.63 -15.72 0.64
CA VAL A 441 3.33 -14.69 1.64
C VAL A 441 2.01 -13.97 1.35
N GLY A 442 1.46 -13.33 2.38
CA GLY A 442 0.05 -12.92 2.40
C GLY A 442 -0.25 -11.45 2.08
N GLU A 443 0.71 -10.57 2.34
CA GLU A 443 0.54 -9.13 2.27
C GLU A 443 1.15 -8.52 1.00
N LEU A 444 0.37 -7.70 0.32
CA LEU A 444 0.80 -6.86 -0.78
C LEU A 444 1.27 -5.49 -0.30
N GLN A 445 1.72 -4.65 -1.24
CA GLN A 445 2.05 -3.26 -0.97
C GLN A 445 0.87 -2.52 -0.31
N GLY A 446 1.20 -1.61 0.62
CA GLY A 446 0.19 -0.91 1.42
C GLY A 446 -0.31 -1.70 2.64
N GLY A 447 0.05 -2.98 2.79
CA GLY A 447 -0.42 -3.86 3.86
C GLY A 447 -1.72 -4.57 3.53
N LEU A 448 -2.12 -4.59 2.25
CA LEU A 448 -3.31 -5.28 1.77
C LEU A 448 -3.14 -6.80 1.94
N ARG A 449 -3.98 -7.43 2.75
CA ARG A 449 -3.93 -8.87 3.00
C ARG A 449 -4.76 -9.62 1.95
N LEU A 450 -4.14 -9.96 0.82
CA LEU A 450 -4.81 -10.70 -0.26
C LEU A 450 -4.97 -12.17 0.12
N LEU A 451 -3.90 -12.77 0.64
CA LEU A 451 -3.75 -14.19 0.97
C LEU A 451 -3.58 -14.33 2.49
N PRO A 452 -4.68 -14.44 3.26
CA PRO A 452 -4.63 -14.35 4.72
C PRO A 452 -3.99 -15.55 5.44
N ARG A 453 -3.82 -16.69 4.74
CA ARG A 453 -3.23 -17.94 5.27
C ARG A 453 -1.81 -18.18 4.78
N ALA A 454 -1.36 -17.48 3.75
CA ALA A 454 0.00 -17.59 3.24
C ALA A 454 1.00 -17.24 4.34
N ARG A 455 1.77 -18.25 4.73
CA ARG A 455 2.80 -18.20 5.74
C ARG A 455 4.03 -18.91 5.20
N PRO A 456 5.19 -18.22 5.14
CA PRO A 456 6.38 -18.72 4.49
C PRO A 456 7.15 -19.74 5.36
N ASP A 457 6.53 -20.31 6.38
CA ASP A 457 7.09 -21.31 7.30
C ASP A 457 6.13 -22.49 7.53
N SER A 458 5.08 -22.59 6.70
CA SER A 458 3.95 -23.48 6.93
C SER A 458 4.01 -24.80 6.14
N GLY A 459 4.97 -24.94 5.23
CA GLY A 459 5.06 -26.03 4.27
C GLY A 459 3.88 -26.05 3.29
N ARG A 460 3.20 -24.92 3.09
CA ARG A 460 2.02 -24.79 2.20
C ARG A 460 2.00 -23.45 1.50
N LEU A 461 1.42 -23.44 0.31
CA LEU A 461 1.07 -22.25 -0.46
C LEU A 461 -0.43 -21.98 -0.33
N GLU A 462 -0.84 -20.72 -0.45
CA GLU A 462 -2.25 -20.34 -0.54
C GLU A 462 -2.61 -19.93 -1.98
N LEU A 463 -3.68 -20.52 -2.50
CA LEU A 463 -4.29 -20.15 -3.78
C LEU A 463 -5.56 -19.34 -3.54
N VAL A 464 -5.71 -18.22 -4.23
CA VAL A 464 -6.99 -17.54 -4.39
C VAL A 464 -7.41 -17.54 -5.85
N LEU A 465 -8.65 -17.97 -6.10
CA LEU A 465 -9.33 -17.78 -7.38
C LEU A 465 -10.17 -16.51 -7.31
N PHE A 466 -9.99 -15.62 -8.27
CA PHE A 466 -10.70 -14.35 -8.37
C PHE A 466 -11.83 -14.47 -9.41
N ASP A 467 -13.08 -14.54 -8.96
CA ASP A 467 -14.28 -14.65 -9.82
C ASP A 467 -15.40 -13.63 -9.49
N PRO A 468 -15.11 -12.33 -9.37
CA PRO A 468 -16.15 -11.33 -9.16
C PRO A 468 -17.09 -11.25 -10.37
N GLN A 469 -18.39 -11.26 -10.08
CA GLN A 469 -19.46 -11.16 -11.07
C GLN A 469 -20.20 -9.83 -10.94
N GLY A 470 -20.20 -9.04 -12.02
CA GLY A 470 -20.79 -7.70 -12.06
C GLY A 470 -20.17 -6.72 -11.04
N PRO A 471 -20.69 -5.48 -10.97
CA PRO A 471 -20.20 -4.46 -10.03
C PRO A 471 -20.31 -4.89 -8.56
N ALA A 472 -21.38 -5.61 -8.20
CA ALA A 472 -21.60 -6.09 -6.84
C ALA A 472 -20.54 -7.13 -6.40
N GLY A 473 -20.14 -8.06 -7.27
CA GLY A 473 -19.07 -9.01 -6.97
C GLY A 473 -17.72 -8.34 -6.79
N TRP A 474 -17.43 -7.30 -7.58
CA TRP A 474 -16.23 -6.48 -7.42
C TRP A 474 -16.21 -5.73 -6.08
N LEU A 475 -17.34 -5.10 -5.72
CA LEU A 475 -17.48 -4.42 -4.44
C LEU A 475 -17.35 -5.41 -3.27
N ALA A 476 -17.94 -6.60 -3.38
CA ALA A 476 -17.84 -7.64 -2.37
C ALA A 476 -16.39 -8.12 -2.17
N ALA A 477 -15.66 -8.37 -3.26
CA ALA A 477 -14.24 -8.73 -3.21
C ALA A 477 -13.39 -7.62 -2.55
N ALA A 478 -13.60 -6.36 -2.97
CA ALA A 478 -12.89 -5.21 -2.41
C ALA A 478 -13.20 -5.00 -0.92
N ALA A 479 -14.48 -5.04 -0.53
CA ALA A 479 -14.92 -4.91 0.86
C ALA A 479 -14.37 -6.04 1.73
N HIS A 480 -14.29 -7.26 1.19
CA HIS A 480 -13.73 -8.41 1.88
C HIS A 480 -12.22 -8.26 2.13
N ILE A 481 -11.44 -7.90 1.10
CA ILE A 481 -10.00 -7.67 1.22
C ILE A 481 -9.73 -6.47 2.16
N ALA A 482 -10.45 -5.37 2.01
CA ALA A 482 -10.32 -4.18 2.85
C ALA A 482 -10.71 -4.48 4.31
N GLY A 483 -11.84 -5.17 4.53
CA GLY A 483 -12.31 -5.56 5.86
C GLY A 483 -11.30 -6.45 6.58
N ARG A 484 -10.68 -7.42 5.88
CA ARG A 484 -9.61 -8.26 6.43
C ARG A 484 -8.34 -7.50 6.74
N THR A 485 -7.97 -6.58 5.85
CA THR A 485 -6.80 -5.71 6.03
C THR A 485 -6.98 -4.83 7.28
N LEU A 486 -8.14 -4.20 7.43
CA LEU A 486 -8.45 -3.31 8.55
C LEU A 486 -8.62 -4.04 9.89
N ARG A 487 -9.35 -5.15 9.89
CA ARG A 487 -9.67 -5.89 11.13
C ARG A 487 -8.60 -6.90 11.53
N ARG A 488 -7.56 -7.11 10.70
CA ARG A 488 -6.62 -8.25 10.81
C ARG A 488 -7.35 -9.56 11.09
N ALA A 489 -8.50 -9.76 10.45
CA ALA A 489 -9.41 -10.87 10.73
C ALA A 489 -8.69 -12.23 10.57
N PRO A 490 -9.09 -13.25 11.35
CA PRO A 490 -8.53 -14.58 11.23
C PRO A 490 -8.73 -15.16 9.82
N ALA A 491 -7.90 -16.14 9.49
CA ALA A 491 -7.89 -16.85 8.23
C ALA A 491 -9.31 -17.29 7.79
N ALA A 492 -9.62 -17.13 6.49
CA ALA A 492 -10.79 -17.77 5.91
C ALA A 492 -10.69 -19.29 6.08
N ALA A 493 -11.81 -19.99 6.25
CA ALA A 493 -11.84 -21.39 5.87
C ALA A 493 -11.63 -21.51 4.35
N ASP A 494 -11.13 -22.66 3.90
CA ASP A 494 -11.06 -22.96 2.48
C ASP A 494 -12.47 -22.90 1.86
N GLY A 495 -12.54 -22.47 0.61
CA GLY A 495 -13.78 -22.33 -0.14
C GLY A 495 -14.20 -20.88 -0.41
N PRO A 496 -15.45 -20.70 -0.88
CA PRO A 496 -15.92 -19.43 -1.42
C PRO A 496 -16.23 -18.42 -0.32
N VAL A 497 -15.88 -17.17 -0.57
CA VAL A 497 -16.19 -16.01 0.29
C VAL A 497 -16.63 -14.83 -0.56
N ALA A 498 -17.09 -13.75 0.09
CA ALA A 498 -17.54 -12.53 -0.60
C ALA A 498 -18.60 -12.82 -1.68
N GLY A 499 -19.58 -13.68 -1.37
CA GLY A 499 -20.62 -14.09 -2.32
C GLY A 499 -20.11 -14.92 -3.51
N GLY A 500 -18.97 -15.59 -3.36
CA GLY A 500 -18.32 -16.37 -4.42
C GLY A 500 -17.36 -15.55 -5.30
N ALA A 501 -17.16 -14.27 -5.01
CA ALA A 501 -16.20 -13.44 -5.75
C ALA A 501 -14.75 -13.87 -5.54
N LEU A 502 -14.45 -14.55 -4.43
CA LEU A 502 -13.14 -15.10 -4.09
C LEU A 502 -13.30 -16.53 -3.59
N GLU A 503 -12.37 -17.42 -3.94
CA GLU A 503 -12.31 -18.79 -3.40
C GLU A 503 -10.89 -19.12 -2.99
N TYR A 504 -10.68 -19.48 -1.71
CA TYR A 504 -9.36 -19.73 -1.13
C TYR A 504 -9.10 -21.23 -0.98
N PHE A 505 -7.84 -21.64 -1.17
CA PHE A 505 -7.36 -22.99 -0.96
C PHE A 505 -5.94 -22.98 -0.38
N THR A 506 -5.57 -24.02 0.37
CA THR A 506 -4.19 -24.23 0.81
C THR A 506 -3.70 -25.62 0.40
N ALA A 507 -2.46 -25.71 -0.07
CA ALA A 507 -1.86 -26.97 -0.52
C ALA A 507 -0.33 -26.88 -0.58
N SER A 508 0.36 -28.01 -0.50
CA SER A 508 1.82 -28.06 -0.72
C SER A 508 2.15 -28.12 -2.22
N ARG A 509 1.24 -28.63 -3.06
CA ARG A 509 1.33 -28.64 -4.51
C ARG A 509 0.01 -28.24 -5.17
N ILE A 510 0.08 -27.28 -6.09
CA ILE A 510 -1.06 -26.74 -6.83
C ILE A 510 -0.81 -26.95 -8.33
N ASP A 511 -1.75 -27.55 -9.05
CA ASP A 511 -1.74 -27.69 -10.51
C ASP A 511 -2.98 -27.02 -11.08
N ILE A 512 -2.79 -25.97 -11.88
CA ILE A 512 -3.85 -25.22 -12.54
C ILE A 512 -3.75 -25.47 -14.03
N ARG A 513 -4.85 -25.95 -14.63
CA ARG A 513 -4.98 -26.14 -16.07
C ARG A 513 -6.08 -25.26 -16.64
N PHE A 514 -5.72 -24.40 -17.58
CA PHE A 514 -6.62 -23.51 -18.30
C PHE A 514 -7.13 -24.15 -19.59
N THR A 515 -8.31 -23.75 -20.06
CA THR A 515 -8.84 -24.21 -21.35
C THR A 515 -8.22 -23.51 -22.56
N ARG A 516 -7.53 -22.39 -22.34
CA ARG A 516 -6.84 -21.59 -23.38
C ARG A 516 -5.53 -21.06 -22.77
N PRO A 517 -4.51 -20.75 -23.59
CA PRO A 517 -3.29 -20.14 -23.11
C PRO A 517 -3.59 -18.87 -22.29
N ARG A 518 -2.87 -18.71 -21.18
CA ARG A 518 -2.96 -17.55 -20.29
C ARG A 518 -1.57 -17.01 -19.98
N ALA A 519 -1.53 -15.70 -19.76
CA ALA A 519 -0.41 -15.03 -19.14
C ALA A 519 -0.12 -15.65 -17.77
N ARG A 520 1.16 -15.82 -17.47
CA ARG A 520 1.69 -16.35 -16.21
C ARG A 520 2.76 -15.38 -15.70
N GLU A 521 2.92 -15.27 -14.38
CA GLU A 521 3.91 -14.40 -13.76
C GLU A 521 4.43 -14.97 -12.44
N ILE A 522 5.63 -14.54 -12.04
CA ILE A 522 6.25 -14.82 -10.74
C ILE A 522 6.93 -13.58 -10.18
N ASP A 523 6.58 -13.19 -8.95
CA ASP A 523 7.13 -12.03 -8.24
C ASP A 523 7.25 -10.76 -9.12
N GLY A 524 6.31 -10.53 -10.06
CA GLY A 524 6.31 -9.40 -10.98
C GLY A 524 7.14 -9.55 -12.26
N GLU A 525 7.63 -10.75 -12.57
CA GLU A 525 8.22 -11.13 -13.86
C GLU A 525 7.22 -11.90 -14.71
N VAL A 526 7.09 -11.50 -15.98
CA VAL A 526 6.18 -12.15 -16.95
C VAL A 526 6.83 -13.43 -17.47
N LEU A 527 6.09 -14.52 -17.40
CA LEU A 527 6.46 -15.81 -17.98
C LEU A 527 5.76 -16.02 -19.32
N ALA A 528 6.24 -16.99 -20.10
CA ALA A 528 5.62 -17.38 -21.37
C ALA A 528 4.13 -17.75 -21.17
N ASP A 529 3.30 -17.55 -22.19
CA ASP A 529 1.90 -18.00 -22.17
C ASP A 529 1.79 -19.53 -22.16
N GLY A 530 0.79 -20.07 -21.48
CA GLY A 530 0.55 -21.51 -21.48
C GLY A 530 -0.78 -21.91 -20.88
N VAL A 531 -1.10 -23.21 -21.00
CA VAL A 531 -2.35 -23.79 -20.49
C VAL A 531 -2.18 -24.46 -19.13
N ARG A 532 -0.97 -24.54 -18.59
CA ARG A 532 -0.68 -25.17 -17.30
C ARG A 532 0.25 -24.32 -16.45
N LEU A 533 -0.11 -24.14 -15.19
CA LEU A 533 0.73 -23.55 -14.15
C LEU A 533 0.76 -24.51 -12.97
N THR A 534 1.95 -24.98 -12.60
CA THR A 534 2.15 -25.79 -11.40
C THR A 534 2.98 -25.00 -10.40
N ALA A 535 2.62 -25.06 -9.13
CA ALA A 535 3.42 -24.54 -8.03
C ALA A 535 3.59 -25.61 -6.96
N ALA A 536 4.80 -25.76 -6.42
CA ALA A 536 5.08 -26.64 -5.29
C ALA A 536 5.91 -25.88 -4.26
N VAL A 537 5.63 -26.06 -2.98
CA VAL A 537 6.45 -25.51 -1.91
C VAL A 537 7.76 -26.31 -1.79
N GLU A 538 8.86 -25.62 -1.57
CA GLU A 538 10.13 -26.18 -1.10
C GLU A 538 10.30 -25.75 0.36
N PRO A 539 9.97 -26.63 1.33
CA PRO A 539 9.99 -26.27 2.73
C PRO A 539 11.39 -25.92 3.22
N ALA A 540 11.50 -24.87 4.03
CA ALA A 540 12.74 -24.44 4.67
C ALA A 540 13.94 -24.28 3.71
N ALA A 541 13.68 -23.93 2.44
CA ALA A 541 14.72 -23.81 1.43
C ALA A 541 15.72 -22.67 1.71
N LEU A 542 15.29 -21.64 2.45
CA LEU A 542 16.12 -20.50 2.85
C LEU A 542 16.32 -20.47 4.36
N ARG A 543 17.52 -20.07 4.81
CA ARG A 543 17.79 -19.75 6.22
C ARG A 543 17.90 -18.24 6.39
N VAL A 544 16.77 -17.57 6.60
CA VAL A 544 16.72 -16.10 6.62
C VAL A 544 16.97 -15.59 8.03
N ARG A 545 17.92 -14.66 8.21
CA ARG A 545 18.10 -14.02 9.53
C ARG A 545 17.05 -12.94 9.75
N LEU A 546 16.28 -13.08 10.82
CA LEU A 546 15.22 -12.14 11.22
C LEU A 546 15.39 -11.71 12.67
N PRO A 547 15.03 -10.47 13.02
CA PRO A 547 15.09 -10.02 14.41
C PRO A 547 14.29 -10.92 15.35
N ARG A 548 14.87 -11.22 16.53
CA ARG A 548 14.16 -11.94 17.59
C ARG A 548 12.91 -11.16 18.00
N PRO A 549 11.76 -11.83 18.20
CA PRO A 549 10.64 -11.18 18.87
C PRO A 549 11.10 -10.75 20.27
N PRO A 550 10.68 -9.57 20.77
CA PRO A 550 11.01 -9.16 22.13
C PRO A 550 10.45 -10.20 23.09
N VAL A 551 11.33 -10.80 23.90
CA VAL A 551 10.95 -11.70 24.99
C VAL A 551 10.08 -10.90 25.96
N PRO A 552 8.79 -11.24 26.17
CA PRO A 552 8.02 -10.60 27.22
C PRO A 552 8.68 -10.90 28.57
N PRO A 553 8.69 -9.95 29.52
CA PRO A 553 9.21 -10.24 30.86
C PRO A 553 8.48 -11.46 31.44
N PRO A 554 9.17 -12.30 32.24
CA PRO A 554 8.54 -13.45 32.87
C PRO A 554 7.31 -13.01 33.68
N ALA A 555 6.23 -13.79 33.58
CA ALA A 555 4.93 -13.48 34.17
C ALA A 555 4.96 -13.27 35.70
N ASP A 556 6.06 -13.67 36.35
CA ASP A 556 6.24 -13.63 37.80
C ASP A 556 7.22 -12.55 38.29
N ALA A 557 7.57 -11.55 37.47
CA ALA A 557 8.36 -10.43 37.97
C ALA A 557 7.51 -9.58 38.94
N PRO A 558 7.86 -9.48 40.24
CA PRO A 558 7.08 -8.69 41.19
C PRO A 558 7.06 -7.22 40.75
N ALA A 559 5.87 -6.63 40.77
CA ALA A 559 5.68 -5.23 40.39
C ALA A 559 6.60 -4.31 41.23
N PRO A 560 7.23 -3.29 40.63
CA PRO A 560 8.07 -2.37 41.38
C PRO A 560 7.25 -1.67 42.47
N PRO A 561 7.81 -1.46 43.67
CA PRO A 561 7.07 -0.91 44.80
C PRO A 561 6.55 0.47 44.44
N ARG A 562 5.23 0.65 44.60
CA ARG A 562 4.59 1.97 44.48
C ARG A 562 5.17 2.88 45.55
N LEU A 563 5.94 3.89 45.15
CA LEU A 563 6.33 5.00 46.00
C LEU A 563 5.06 5.61 46.61
N ARG A 564 4.85 5.36 47.91
CA ARG A 564 3.88 6.11 48.71
C ARG A 564 4.37 7.55 48.76
N ALA A 565 3.59 8.48 48.23
CA ALA A 565 3.78 9.89 48.48
C ALA A 565 3.73 10.12 49.99
N SER A 566 4.85 10.54 50.57
CA SER A 566 4.93 10.99 51.95
C SER A 566 4.07 12.24 52.10
N ARG A 567 3.00 12.12 52.89
CA ARG A 567 2.38 13.29 53.53
C ARG A 567 3.40 13.86 54.51
N THR A 568 3.98 15.01 54.20
CA THR A 568 4.54 15.90 55.21
C THR A 568 3.45 16.89 55.62
N ALA A 569 3.05 16.79 56.89
CA ALA A 569 2.33 17.82 57.62
C ALA A 569 3.34 18.80 58.26
N ASP A 570 2.85 20.00 58.55
CA ASP A 570 3.38 21.06 59.43
C ASP A 570 4.71 21.75 59.05
N ARG A 571 4.64 23.00 58.55
CA ARG A 571 4.45 24.23 59.36
C ARG A 571 4.17 25.43 58.47
#